data_AF-A0A6I7YIM2-F1
#
_entry.id   AF-A0A6I7YIM2-F1
#
_cell.length_a   1.000
_cell.length_b   1.000
_cell.length_c   1.000
_cell.angle_alpha   90.00
_cell.angle_beta   90.00
_cell.angle_gamma   90.00
#
_symmetry.space_group_name_H-M   'P 1'
#
loop_
_entity.id
_entity.type
_entity.pdbx_description
1 polymer ?
#
loop_
_entity_poly.entity_id
_entity_poly.type
_entity_poly.pdbx_seq_one_letter_code
_entity_poly.pdbx_strand_id
1 'polypeptide(L)'
;MLTAPRKEWVWLVATAALALVAAIVVILGWDSLPDPLPKHFNGRGEPDAWMPKTYRNAIGFALLVPLVLTITSAVTIGITQQSTKTTTNGYSQFSAVDIERSRAHSAAILPALSFWFLH
;
A
#
# COMPACT_ATOMS: atom_id res chain seq x y z
N MET A 1 -28.84 1.67 -3.16
CA MET A 1 -28.30 2.16 -1.87
C MET A 1 -27.34 1.11 -1.33
N LEU A 2 -26.03 1.34 -1.42
CA LEU A 2 -25.04 0.46 -0.81
C LEU A 2 -25.00 0.76 0.68
N THR A 3 -25.73 -0.01 1.49
CA THR A 3 -25.47 -0.04 2.93
C THR A 3 -24.12 -0.71 3.11
N ALA A 4 -23.07 0.08 3.37
CA ALA A 4 -21.79 -0.47 3.81
C ALA A 4 -22.05 -1.46 4.95
N PRO A 5 -21.64 -2.74 4.84
CA PRO A 5 -21.92 -3.70 5.89
C PRO A 5 -21.28 -3.20 7.18
N ARG A 6 -22.09 -3.11 8.24
CA ARG A 6 -21.76 -2.56 9.58
C ARG A 6 -20.39 -2.98 10.16
N LYS A 7 -19.79 -4.06 9.64
CA LYS A 7 -18.49 -4.63 10.03
C LYS A 7 -17.28 -3.88 9.45
N GLU A 8 -17.40 -3.22 8.31
CA GLU A 8 -16.27 -2.49 7.67
C GLU A 8 -15.89 -1.23 8.43
N TRP A 9 -16.88 -0.50 8.95
CA TRP A 9 -16.66 0.69 9.77
C TRP A 9 -15.90 0.40 11.06
N VAL A 10 -16.10 -0.79 11.65
CA VAL A 10 -15.35 -1.22 12.84
C VAL A 10 -13.86 -1.29 12.53
N TRP A 11 -13.48 -1.80 11.36
CA TRP A 11 -12.07 -1.87 10.95
C TRP A 11 -11.47 -0.49 10.68
N LEU A 12 -12.23 0.42 10.06
CA LEU A 12 -11.81 1.81 9.88
C LEU A 12 -11.58 2.50 11.22
N VAL A 13 -12.52 2.37 12.15
CA VAL A 13 -12.42 2.94 13.50
C VAL A 13 -11.26 2.31 14.27
N ALA A 14 -11.10 0.99 14.23
CA ALA A 14 -9.99 0.29 14.89
C ALA A 14 -8.63 0.75 14.34
N THR A 15 -8.52 0.91 13.03
CA THR A 15 -7.28 1.38 12.37
C THR A 15 -6.98 2.83 12.75
N ALA A 16 -8.00 3.71 12.75
CA ALA A 16 -7.86 5.10 13.16
C ALA A 16 -7.48 5.22 14.64
N ALA A 17 -8.09 4.41 15.52
CA ALA A 17 -7.77 4.36 16.93
C ALA A 17 -6.33 3.88 17.17
N LEU A 18 -5.90 2.83 16.47
CA LEU A 18 -4.52 2.33 16.55
C LEU A 18 -3.52 3.38 16.09
N ALA A 19 -3.79 4.06 14.96
CA ALA A 19 -2.96 5.14 14.46
C ALA A 19 -2.86 6.31 15.45
N LEU A 20 -3.97 6.66 16.10
CA LEU A 20 -4.01 7.69 17.14
C LEU A 20 -3.19 7.30 18.37
N VAL A 21 -3.33 6.06 18.86
CA VAL A 21 -2.55 5.55 19.99
C VAL A 21 -1.06 5.54 19.65
N ALA A 22 -0.69 5.06 18.46
CA ALA A 22 0.70 5.08 18.00
C ALA A 22 1.26 6.51 17.95
N ALA A 23 0.49 7.48 17.44
CA ALA A 23 0.88 8.89 17.43
C ALA A 23 1.09 9.43 18.85
N ILE A 24 0.20 9.13 19.80
CA ILE A 24 0.34 9.52 21.21
C ILE A 24 1.61 8.93 21.82
N VAL A 25 1.87 7.64 21.60
CA VAL A 25 3.09 6.98 22.10
C VAL A 25 4.35 7.64 21.56
N VAL A 26 4.39 7.96 20.26
CA VAL A 26 5.53 8.63 19.62
C VAL A 26 5.72 10.04 20.18
N ILE A 27 4.64 10.80 20.40
CA ILE A 27 4.71 12.16 20.95
C ILE A 27 5.22 12.13 22.40
N LEU A 28 4.65 11.25 23.24
CA LEU A 28 5.04 11.13 24.64
C LEU A 28 6.47 10.59 24.80
N GLY A 29 6.91 9.71 23.90
CA GLY A 29 8.24 9.15 23.87
C GLY A 29 9.25 9.94 23.04
N TRP A 30 8.87 11.10 22.48
CA TRP A 30 9.65 11.77 21.43
C TRP A 30 11.09 12.00 21.84
N ASP A 31 11.33 12.53 23.04
CA ASP A 31 12.68 12.87 23.51
C ASP A 31 13.59 11.65 23.69
N SER A 32 13.02 10.47 23.96
CA SER A 32 13.76 9.21 24.10
C SER A 32 14.18 8.58 22.77
N LEU A 33 13.58 9.01 21.66
CA LEU A 33 13.89 8.46 20.33
C LEU A 33 15.29 8.90 19.85
N PRO A 34 16.03 8.01 19.17
CA PRO A 34 17.34 8.34 18.62
C PRO A 34 17.25 9.42 17.52
N ASP A 35 18.32 10.21 17.38
CA ASP A 35 18.56 11.05 16.21
C ASP A 35 19.87 10.59 15.55
N PRO A 36 19.85 10.07 14.30
CA PRO A 36 18.73 10.01 13.36
C PRO A 36 17.69 8.90 13.63
N LEU A 37 16.50 9.04 13.04
CA LEU A 37 15.45 8.03 13.03
C LEU A 37 15.66 7.02 11.89
N PRO A 38 15.39 5.72 12.12
CA PRO A 38 15.39 4.73 11.05
C PRO A 38 14.18 4.94 10.13
N LYS A 39 14.38 4.86 8.81
CA LYS A 39 13.30 4.96 7.81
C LYS A 39 13.11 3.67 7.00
N HIS A 40 14.08 2.77 7.01
CA HIS A 40 14.00 1.46 6.38
C HIS A 40 14.75 0.44 7.23
N PHE A 41 14.29 -0.80 7.19
CA PHE A 41 14.88 -1.93 7.88
C PHE A 41 15.11 -3.04 6.85
N ASN A 42 16.31 -3.62 6.86
CA ASN A 42 16.65 -4.71 5.98
C ASN A 42 15.97 -6.03 6.40
N GLY A 43 16.15 -7.09 5.63
CA GLY A 43 15.60 -8.42 5.93
C GLY A 43 16.12 -9.07 7.23
N ARG A 44 17.11 -8.48 7.90
CA ARG A 44 17.63 -8.90 9.21
C ARG A 44 17.03 -8.10 10.38
N GLY A 45 16.15 -7.13 10.09
CA GLY A 45 15.57 -6.25 11.09
C GLY A 45 16.51 -5.15 11.56
N GLU A 46 17.62 -4.90 10.85
CA GLU A 46 18.55 -3.83 11.16
C GLU A 46 18.20 -2.59 10.34
N PRO A 47 18.29 -1.37 10.91
CA PRO A 47 18.15 -0.17 10.13
C PRO A 47 19.27 -0.05 9.08
N ASP A 48 18.90 0.10 7.80
CA ASP A 48 19.81 0.31 6.68
C ASP A 48 19.64 1.69 6.03
N ALA A 49 18.64 2.46 6.47
CA ALA A 49 18.42 3.83 6.03
C ALA A 49 17.91 4.74 7.14
N TRP A 50 18.32 6.00 7.11
CA TRP A 50 18.13 6.97 8.21
C TRP A 50 17.55 8.30 7.73
N MET A 51 16.95 9.06 8.66
CA MET A 51 16.45 10.43 8.44
C MET A 51 16.62 11.31 9.69
N PRO A 52 16.75 12.64 9.56
CA PRO A 52 16.81 13.55 10.70
C PRO A 52 15.56 13.46 11.59
N LYS A 53 15.72 13.48 12.91
CA LYS A 53 14.62 13.48 13.89
C LYS A 53 13.88 14.82 13.88
N THR A 54 12.85 14.91 13.04
CA THR A 54 11.94 16.06 12.99
C THR A 54 10.50 15.58 12.92
N TYR A 55 9.57 16.35 13.52
CA TYR A 55 8.14 16.03 13.41
C TYR A 55 7.67 15.95 11.96
N ARG A 56 8.19 16.82 11.08
CA ARG A 56 7.90 16.80 9.65
C ARG A 56 8.27 15.46 9.01
N ASN A 57 9.46 14.95 9.29
CA ASN A 57 9.92 13.68 8.72
C ASN A 57 9.12 12.50 9.30
N ALA A 58 8.87 12.49 10.61
CA ALA A 58 8.09 11.43 11.27
C ALA A 58 6.65 11.36 10.74
N ILE A 59 5.96 12.52 10.66
CA ILE A 59 4.59 12.61 10.12
C ILE A 59 4.57 12.27 8.63
N GLY A 60 5.52 12.81 7.87
CA GLY A 60 5.64 12.54 6.44
C GLY A 60 5.73 11.04 6.15
N PHE A 61 6.57 10.33 6.89
CA PHE A 61 6.74 8.88 6.72
C PHE A 61 5.51 8.09 7.19
N ALA A 62 4.91 8.47 8.32
CA ALA A 62 3.70 7.82 8.85
C ALA A 62 2.50 7.94 7.90
N LEU A 63 2.41 9.00 7.11
CA LEU A 63 1.31 9.23 6.16
C LEU A 63 1.62 8.72 4.75
N LEU A 64 2.87 8.78 4.30
CA LEU A 64 3.24 8.47 2.91
C LEU A 64 2.89 7.02 2.54
N VAL A 65 3.29 6.06 3.38
CA VAL A 65 3.06 4.64 3.12
C VAL A 65 1.56 4.31 3.02
N PRO A 66 0.71 4.62 4.02
CA PRO A 66 -0.73 4.33 3.91
C PRO A 66 -1.40 5.12 2.78
N LEU A 67 -0.95 6.34 2.47
CA LEU A 67 -1.46 7.11 1.35
C LEU A 67 -1.20 6.41 0.01
N VAL A 68 0.04 5.98 -0.24
CA VAL A 68 0.40 5.24 -1.47
C VAL A 68 -0.43 3.97 -1.58
N LEU A 69 -0.53 3.18 -0.51
CA LEU A 69 -1.34 1.95 -0.51
C LEU A 69 -2.83 2.22 -0.77
N THR A 70 -3.37 3.30 -0.22
CA THR A 70 -4.77 3.71 -0.42
C THR A 70 -5.01 4.10 -1.89
N ILE A 71 -4.12 4.91 -2.47
CA ILE A 71 -4.20 5.32 -3.87
C ILE A 71 -4.11 4.09 -4.78
N THR A 72 -3.11 3.23 -4.58
CA THR A 72 -2.94 2.01 -5.38
C THR A 72 -4.18 1.12 -5.29
N SER A 73 -4.72 0.90 -4.08
CA SER A 73 -5.93 0.09 -3.89
C SER A 73 -7.14 0.68 -4.60
N ALA A 74 -7.35 2.00 -4.48
CA ALA A 74 -8.45 2.70 -5.14
C ALA A 74 -8.34 2.61 -6.67
N VAL A 75 -7.12 2.76 -7.21
CA VAL A 75 -6.86 2.61 -8.66
C VAL A 75 -7.15 1.20 -9.13
N THR A 76 -6.68 0.17 -8.42
CA THR A 76 -6.94 -1.24 -8.76
C THR A 76 -8.44 -1.55 -8.75
N ILE A 77 -9.17 -1.09 -7.72
CA ILE A 77 -10.62 -1.24 -7.65
C ILE A 77 -11.30 -0.52 -8.82
N GLY A 78 -10.89 0.71 -9.12
CA GLY A 78 -11.44 1.50 -10.23
C GLY A 78 -11.25 0.81 -11.59
N ILE A 79 -10.05 0.32 -11.88
CA ILE A 79 -9.74 -0.44 -13.11
C ILE A 79 -10.59 -1.71 -13.16
N THR A 80 -10.65 -2.48 -12.08
CA THR A 80 -11.42 -3.74 -12.02
C THR A 80 -12.91 -3.50 -12.27
N GLN A 81 -13.48 -2.47 -11.65
CA GLN A 81 -14.88 -2.09 -11.84
C GLN A 81 -15.15 -1.61 -13.27
N GLN A 82 -14.23 -0.84 -13.85
CA GLN A 82 -14.33 -0.37 -15.23
C GLN A 82 -14.30 -1.55 -16.21
N SER A 83 -13.32 -2.46 -16.08
CA SER A 83 -13.24 -3.67 -16.89
C SER A 83 -14.53 -4.47 -16.84
N THR A 84 -15.09 -4.70 -15.65
CA THR A 84 -16.34 -5.45 -15.47
C THR A 84 -17.53 -4.80 -16.19
N LYS A 85 -17.65 -3.47 -16.15
CA LYS A 85 -18.72 -2.74 -16.85
C LYS A 85 -18.59 -2.84 -18.37
N THR A 86 -17.37 -2.76 -18.88
CA THR A 86 -17.07 -2.99 -20.30
C THR A 86 -17.37 -4.44 -20.69
N THR A 87 -17.10 -5.41 -19.79
CA THR A 87 -17.42 -6.82 -20.01
C THR A 87 -18.90 -7.12 -20.13
N THR A 88 -19.70 -6.50 -19.27
CA THR A 88 -21.14 -6.74 -19.24
C THR A 88 -21.85 -6.14 -20.47
N ASN A 89 -21.28 -5.12 -21.11
CA ASN A 89 -21.89 -4.39 -22.23
C ASN A 89 -21.29 -4.69 -23.61
N GLY A 90 -20.25 -5.53 -23.71
CA GLY A 90 -19.70 -5.91 -25.00
C GLY A 90 -18.42 -6.73 -24.87
N TYR A 91 -18.53 -8.05 -25.02
CA TYR A 91 -17.37 -8.89 -25.32
C TYR A 91 -17.49 -9.47 -26.73
N SER A 92 -16.58 -9.04 -27.59
CA SER A 92 -15.82 -10.00 -28.40
C SER A 92 -15.05 -10.90 -27.44
N GLN A 93 -15.28 -12.21 -27.52
CA GLN A 93 -14.55 -13.22 -26.74
C GLN A 93 -13.04 -13.06 -27.03
N PHE A 94 -12.21 -12.84 -26.00
CA PHE A 94 -10.76 -12.84 -26.18
C PHE A 94 -10.32 -14.17 -26.79
N SER A 95 -9.53 -14.13 -27.86
CA SER A 95 -9.03 -15.34 -28.47
C SER A 95 -7.99 -16.01 -27.57
N ALA A 96 -7.76 -17.32 -27.73
CA ALA A 96 -6.73 -18.04 -26.98
C ALA A 96 -5.33 -17.37 -27.11
N VAL A 97 -5.07 -16.73 -28.26
CA VAL A 97 -3.82 -16.01 -28.54
C VAL A 97 -3.69 -14.75 -27.68
N ASP A 98 -4.79 -14.02 -27.44
CA ASP A 98 -4.78 -12.80 -26.62
C ASP A 98 -4.48 -13.12 -25.15
N ILE A 99 -5.02 -14.23 -24.65
CA ILE A 99 -4.76 -14.73 -23.30
C ILE A 99 -3.29 -15.11 -23.15
N GLU A 100 -2.74 -15.86 -24.11
CA GLU A 100 -1.33 -16.30 -24.06
C GLU A 100 -0.36 -15.12 -24.15
N ARG A 101 -0.68 -14.11 -24.98
CA ARG A 101 0.09 -12.86 -25.05
C ARG A 101 0.07 -12.11 -23.72
N SER A 102 -1.08 -12.03 -23.05
CA SER A 102 -1.20 -11.39 -21.73
C SER A 102 -0.39 -12.12 -20.65
N ARG A 103 -0.39 -13.46 -20.67
CA ARG A 103 0.44 -14.29 -19.79
C ARG A 103 1.93 -14.07 -20.02
N ALA A 104 2.37 -14.07 -21.28
CA ALA A 104 3.76 -13.82 -21.64
C ALA A 104 4.24 -12.43 -21.19
N HIS A 105 3.40 -11.39 -21.38
CA HIS A 105 3.70 -10.05 -20.88
C HIS A 105 3.79 -10.00 -19.35
N SER A 106 2.88 -10.67 -18.65
CA SER A 106 2.90 -10.72 -17.17
C SER A 106 4.14 -11.44 -16.66
N ALA A 107 4.50 -12.57 -17.29
CA ALA A 107 5.70 -13.34 -16.96
C ALA A 107 6.99 -12.54 -17.16
N ALA A 108 7.05 -11.68 -18.18
CA ALA A 108 8.21 -10.83 -18.45
C ALA A 108 8.44 -9.74 -17.39
N ILE A 109 7.41 -9.34 -16.63
CA ILE A 109 7.50 -8.30 -15.60
C ILE A 109 7.95 -8.87 -14.25
N LEU A 110 7.68 -10.15 -13.98
CA LEU A 110 8.01 -10.81 -12.72
C LEU A 110 9.50 -10.74 -12.32
N PRO A 111 10.49 -10.90 -13.22
CA PRO A 111 11.90 -10.79 -12.87
C PRO A 111 12.27 -9.39 -12.38
N ALA A 112 11.75 -8.34 -13.02
CA ALA A 112 12.01 -6.96 -12.63
C ALA A 112 11.42 -6.64 -11.24
N LEU A 113 10.26 -7.22 -10.91
CA LEU A 113 9.67 -7.09 -9.57
C LEU A 113 10.48 -7.88 -8.53
N SER A 114 10.96 -9.07 -8.86
CA SER A 114 11.73 -9.91 -7.92
C SER A 114 13.05 -9.25 -7.47
N PHE A 115 13.68 -8.45 -8.35
CA PHE A 115 14.89 -7.72 -8.00
C PHE A 115 14.69 -6.75 -6.83
N TRP A 116 13.55 -6.06 -6.78
CA TRP A 116 13.18 -5.11 -5.72
C TRP A 116 12.77 -5.76 -4.39
N PHE A 117 12.36 -7.02 -4.39
CA PHE A 117 11.95 -7.74 -3.18
C PHE A 117 13.08 -8.56 -2.53
N LEU A 118 14.15 -8.84 -3.28
CA LEU A 118 15.22 -9.77 -2.87
C LEU A 118 16.60 -9.12 -2.72
N HIS A 119 16.71 -7.81 -2.95
CA HIS A 119 17.91 -6.99 -2.72
C HIS A 119 17.56 -5.78 -1.87
#